data_AF-A0AAJ1NBJ7-F1
#
_entry.id   AF-A0AAJ1NBJ7-F1
#
_cell.length_a   1.000
_cell.length_b   1.000
_cell.length_c   1.000
_cell.angle_alpha   90.00
_cell.angle_beta   90.00
_cell.angle_gamma   90.00
#
_symmetry.space_group_name_H-M   'P 1'
#
loop_
_entity.id
_entity.type
_entity.pdbx_description
1 polymer ?
#
loop_
_entity_poly.entity_id
_entity_poly.type
_entity_poly.pdbx_seq_one_letter_code
_entity_poly.pdbx_strand_id
1 'polypeptide(L)' 'MKRYQFHVCGAVAKIVKSFVLREKAMLDTIVSPLSNGILEGTNNKIKLIKRRGFGYRNDDHLFLRIRLETER' A
#
# COMPACT_ATOMS: atom_id res chain seq x y z
N MET A 1 7.04 6.12 29.73
CA MET A 1 6.22 6.69 28.65
C MET A 1 7.11 7.48 27.71
N LYS A 2 7.08 7.17 26.42
CA LYS A 2 7.96 7.82 25.42
C LYS A 2 7.35 9.19 25.01
N ARG A 3 8.13 10.28 25.16
CA ARG A 3 7.73 11.71 25.05
C ARG A 3 6.97 12.11 23.79
N TYR A 4 7.11 11.33 22.73
CA TYR A 4 6.59 11.61 21.38
C TYR A 4 5.15 11.15 21.16
N GLN A 5 4.50 10.52 22.16
CA GLN A 5 3.09 10.12 22.06
C GLN A 5 2.09 11.29 22.15
N PHE A 6 2.53 12.46 22.61
CA PHE A 6 1.67 13.63 22.78
C PHE A 6 2.21 14.78 21.93
N HIS A 7 1.83 14.78 20.64
CA HIS A 7 2.02 15.94 19.78
C HIS A 7 0.73 16.77 19.78
N VAL A 8 0.85 18.10 19.85
CA VAL A 8 -0.29 19.03 19.92
C VAL A 8 -1.22 18.88 18.72
N CYS A 9 -0.63 18.57 17.55
CA CYS A 9 -1.37 18.15 16.36
C CYS A 9 -1.65 16.65 16.37
N GLY A 10 -2.93 16.27 16.43
CA GLY A 10 -3.38 14.87 16.48
C GLY A 10 -3.02 14.05 15.23
N ALA A 11 -2.88 14.67 14.06
CA ALA A 11 -2.43 13.97 12.84
C ALA A 11 -0.98 13.48 12.99
N VAL A 12 -0.10 14.34 13.50
CA VAL A 12 1.30 14.01 13.77
C VAL A 12 1.40 12.93 14.85
N ALA A 13 0.59 13.03 15.91
CA ALA A 13 0.55 11.99 16.95
C ALA A 13 0.17 10.61 16.39
N LYS A 14 -0.80 10.54 15.45
CA LYS A 14 -1.18 9.30 14.77
C LYS A 14 -0.05 8.74 13.92
N ILE A 15 0.62 9.59 13.15
CA ILE A 15 1.77 9.21 12.32
C ILE A 15 2.87 8.61 13.21
N VAL A 16 3.28 9.33 14.25
CA VAL A 16 4.31 8.88 15.20
C VAL A 16 3.92 7.55 15.87
N LYS A 17 2.66 7.39 16.26
CA LYS A 17 2.16 6.12 16.82
C LYS A 17 2.30 4.97 15.83
N SER A 18 2.01 5.19 14.55
CA SER A 18 2.19 4.18 13.50
C SER A 18 3.66 3.84 13.26
N PHE A 19 4.55 4.83 13.28
CA PHE A 19 6.00 4.62 13.18
C PHE A 19 6.51 3.75 14.33
N VAL A 20 6.19 4.11 15.58
CA VAL A 20 6.61 3.33 16.76
C VAL A 20 6.04 1.92 16.73
N LEU A 21 4.78 1.74 16.28
CA LEU A 21 4.15 0.42 16.16
C LEU A 21 4.82 -0.46 15.09
N ARG A 22 5.33 0.14 14.01
CA ARG A 22 5.87 -0.58 12.84
C ARG A 22 7.39 -0.47 12.68
N GLU A 23 8.10 -0.02 13.71
CA GLU A 23 9.54 0.26 13.70
C GLU A 23 10.36 -0.90 13.13
N LYS A 24 10.13 -2.12 13.64
CA LYS A 24 10.83 -3.32 13.16
C LYS A 24 10.60 -3.58 11.67
N ALA A 25 9.34 -3.56 11.22
CA ALA A 25 9.01 -3.80 9.82
C ALA A 25 9.62 -2.75 8.87
N MET A 26 9.73 -1.49 9.32
CA MET A 26 10.40 -0.44 8.56
C MET A 26 11.90 -0.71 8.43
N LEU A 27 12.57 -1.11 9.52
CA LEU A 27 13.99 -1.47 9.49
C LEU A 27 14.23 -2.66 8.55
N ASP A 28 13.41 -3.71 8.66
CA ASP A 28 13.49 -4.89 7.80
C ASP A 28 13.30 -4.52 6.32
N THR A 29 12.41 -3.57 6.02
CA THR A 29 12.17 -3.09 4.65
C THR A 29 13.36 -2.31 4.09
N ILE A 30 14.03 -1.48 4.92
CA ILE A 30 15.19 -0.68 4.50
C ILE A 30 16.41 -1.57 4.21
N VAL A 31 16.60 -2.62 5.02
CA VAL A 31 17.73 -3.55 4.87
C VAL A 31 17.49 -4.57 3.76
N SER A 32 16.23 -4.83 3.42
CA SER A 32 15.87 -5.78 2.37
C SER A 32 16.39 -5.35 1.00
N PRO A 33 16.94 -6.28 0.20
CA PRO A 33 17.29 -6.00 -1.21
C PRO A 33 16.05 -5.94 -2.12
N LEU A 34 14.84 -6.21 -1.60
CA LEU A 34 13.61 -6.24 -2.38
C LEU A 34 13.10 -4.83 -2.66
N SER A 35 12.80 -4.54 -3.92
CA SER A 35 12.19 -3.29 -4.33
C SER A 35 10.66 -3.35 -4.23
N ASN A 36 10.04 -2.32 -3.64
CA ASN A 36 8.59 -2.12 -3.68
C ASN A 36 8.06 -1.81 -5.10
N GLY A 37 8.94 -1.61 -6.08
CA GLY A 37 8.57 -1.20 -7.44
C GLY A 37 7.64 -2.19 -8.17
N ILE A 38 7.82 -3.51 -7.98
CA ILE A 38 6.94 -4.52 -8.58
C ILE A 38 5.53 -4.42 -8.00
N LEU A 39 5.43 -4.25 -6.69
CA LEU A 39 4.17 -4.15 -5.97
C LEU A 39 3.43 -2.85 -6.33
N GLU A 40 4.14 -1.71 -6.37
CA GLU A 40 3.58 -0.44 -6.84
C GLU A 40 3.17 -0.48 -8.32
N GLY A 41 3.97 -1.12 -9.16
CA GLY A 41 3.65 -1.32 -10.58
C GLY A 41 2.36 -2.12 -10.76
N THR A 42 2.22 -3.19 -9.99
CA THR A 42 1.01 -4.03 -9.97
C THR A 42 -0.21 -3.23 -9.48
N ASN A 43 -0.07 -2.48 -8.39
CA ASN A 43 -1.12 -1.62 -7.85
C ASN A 43 -1.57 -0.57 -8.88
N ASN A 44 -0.63 0.05 -9.60
CA ASN A 44 -0.94 1.02 -10.64
C ASN A 44 -1.64 0.38 -11.83
N LYS A 45 -1.23 -0.82 -12.24
CA LYS A 45 -1.89 -1.59 -13.30
C LYS A 45 -3.33 -1.95 -12.93
N ILE A 46 -3.57 -2.42 -11.72
CA ILE A 46 -4.93 -2.70 -11.21
C ILE A 46 -5.78 -1.41 -11.19
N LYS A 47 -5.22 -0.29 -10.72
CA LYS A 47 -5.91 1.01 -10.74
C LYS A 47 -6.26 1.47 -12.16
N LEU A 48 -5.40 1.20 -13.16
CA LEU A 48 -5.66 1.50 -14.56
C LEU A 48 -6.75 0.60 -15.15
N ILE A 49 -6.74 -0.70 -14.82
CA ILE A 49 -7.79 -1.65 -15.23
C ILE A 49 -9.16 -1.17 -14.73
N LYS A 50 -9.26 -0.81 -13.44
CA LYS A 50 -10.49 -0.27 -12.85
C LYS A 50 -10.97 1.00 -13.56
N ARG A 51 -10.06 1.93 -13.89
CA ARG A 51 -10.39 3.19 -14.58
C ARG A 51 -10.89 2.98 -16.01
N ARG A 52 -10.23 2.12 -16.80
CA ARG A 52 -10.65 1.83 -18.18
C ARG A 52 -11.98 1.08 -18.25
N GLY A 53 -12.29 0.27 -17.24
CA GLY A 53 -13.57 -0.42 -17.13
C GLY A 53 -14.72 0.49 -16.67
N PHE A 54 -14.48 1.79 -16.40
CA PHE A 54 -15.44 2.72 -15.80
C PHE A 54 -16.11 2.20 -14.52
N GLY A 55 -15.41 1.32 -13.79
CA GLY A 55 -15.97 0.54 -12.68
C GLY A 55 -16.62 -0.76 -13.15
N TYR A 56 -16.18 -1.87 -12.57
CA TYR A 56 -16.79 -3.18 -12.80
C TYR A 56 -17.98 -3.35 -11.84
N ARG A 57 -19.13 -3.79 -12.37
CA ARG A 57 -20.32 -4.13 -11.55
C ARG A 57 -20.19 -5.50 -10.89
N ASN A 58 -19.40 -6.38 -11.49
CA ASN A 58 -19.08 -7.70 -10.97
C ASN A 58 -17.57 -7.78 -10.71
N ASP A 59 -17.20 -8.08 -9.46
CA ASP A 59 -15.81 -8.24 -9.06
C ASP A 59 -15.14 -9.43 -9.75
N ASP A 60 -15.87 -10.50 -10.09
CA ASP A 60 -15.32 -11.64 -10.83
C ASP A 60 -14.78 -11.20 -12.20
N HIS A 61 -15.48 -10.27 -12.87
CA HIS A 61 -15.03 -9.72 -14.15
C HIS A 61 -13.79 -8.83 -13.98
N LEU A 62 -13.70 -8.09 -12.86
CA LEU A 62 -12.51 -7.34 -12.51
C LEU A 62 -11.32 -8.29 -12.28
N PHE A 63 -11.50 -9.36 -11.50
CA PHE A 63 -10.45 -10.32 -11.21
C PHE A 63 -10.00 -11.07 -12.46
N LEU A 64 -10.94 -11.49 -13.31
CA LEU A 64 -10.63 -12.09 -14.60
C LEU A 64 -9.78 -11.14 -15.45
N ARG A 65 -10.13 -9.85 -15.49
CA ARG A 65 -9.37 -8.85 -16.24
C ARG A 65 -7.99 -8.58 -15.64
N ILE A 66 -7.88 -8.50 -14.32
CA ILE A 66 -6.60 -8.37 -13.63
C ILE A 66 -5.72 -9.54 -14.03
N ARG A 67 -6.22 -10.78 -13.87
CA ARG A 67 -5.50 -12.01 -14.20
C ARG A 67 -4.99 -11.99 -15.65
N LEU A 68 -5.86 -11.71 -16.62
CA LEU A 68 -5.50 -11.64 -18.05
C LEU A 68 -4.42 -10.61 -18.37
N GLU A 69 -4.32 -9.53 -17.60
CA GLU A 69 -3.34 -8.48 -17.88
C GLU A 69 -2.10 -8.55 -16.99
N THR A 70 -2.19 -9.10 -15.78
CA THR A 70 -1.05 -9.22 -14.85
C THR A 70 -0.31 -10.53 -14.95
N GLU A 71 -0.96 -11.61 -15.43
CA GLU A 71 -0.25 -12.84 -15.78
C GLU A 71 0.62 -12.55 -17.02
N ARG A 72 1.94 -12.67 -16.83
CA ARG A 72 2.94 -12.76 -17.89
C ARG A 72 3.43 -14.20 -17.95
#